data_AF-A0A838S0U8-F1
#
_entry.id   AF-A0A838S0U8-F1
#
_cell.length_a   1.000
_cell.length_b   1.000
_cell.length_c   1.000
_cell.angle_alpha   90.00
_cell.angle_beta   90.00
_cell.angle_gamma   90.00
#
_symmetry.space_group_name_H-M   'P 1'
#
loop_
_entity.id
_entity.type
_entity.pdbx_description
1 polymer ?
#
loop_
_entity_poly.entity_id
_entity_poly.type
_entity_poly.pdbx_seq_one_letter_code
_entity_poly.pdbx_strand_id
1 'polypeptide(L)' 'MSRTNIDIDDELIAEAIRRYGLKTKKEAVDLALRRLVGPRLSLEFFESLRGIGWEGDLDEMRRSKVQDFGDST' A
#
# COMPACT_ATOMS: atom_id res chain seq x y z
N MET A 1 -17.08 -15.27 -0.74
CA MET A 1 -16.79 -14.36 -1.87
C MET A 1 -17.57 -14.86 -3.08
N SER A 2 -18.27 -13.98 -3.81
CA SER A 2 -19.06 -14.37 -5.00
C SER A 2 -18.18 -14.33 -6.26
N ARG A 3 -18.49 -15.17 -7.25
CA ARG A 3 -17.80 -15.17 -8.55
C ARG A 3 -18.60 -14.32 -9.52
N THR A 4 -17.96 -13.31 -10.09
CA THR A 4 -18.57 -12.37 -11.04
C THR A 4 -17.69 -12.30 -12.28
N ASN A 5 -18.31 -12.21 -13.46
CA ASN A 5 -17.60 -11.99 -14.71
C ASN A 5 -17.83 -10.55 -15.15
N ILE A 6 -16.75 -9.78 -15.28
CA ILE A 6 -16.77 -8.37 -15.68
C ILE A 6 -15.58 -8.12 -16.60
N ASP A 7 -15.79 -7.32 -17.64
CA ASP A 7 -14.70 -6.88 -18.52
C ASP A 7 -13.97 -5.71 -17.86
N ILE A 8 -12.65 -5.80 -17.81
CA ILE A 8 -11.77 -4.77 -17.24
C ILE A 8 -10.61 -4.59 -18.20
N ASP A 9 -10.17 -3.34 -18.36
CA ASP A 9 -8.98 -3.00 -19.12
C ASP A 9 -7.72 -3.69 -18.53
N ASP A 10 -7.05 -4.48 -19.36
CA ASP A 10 -5.86 -5.23 -18.99
C ASP A 10 -4.65 -4.34 -18.74
N GLU A 11 -4.56 -3.19 -19.41
CA GLU A 11 -3.49 -2.21 -19.17
C GLU A 11 -3.64 -1.57 -17.79
N LEU A 12 -4.87 -1.25 -17.39
CA LEU A 12 -5.18 -0.71 -16.07
C LEU A 12 -4.80 -1.70 -14.96
N ILE A 13 -5.12 -2.98 -15.15
CA ILE A 13 -4.77 -4.04 -14.20
C ILE A 13 -3.26 -4.25 -14.14
N ALA A 14 -2.57 -4.27 -15.28
CA ALA A 14 -1.13 -4.38 -15.33
C ALA A 14 -0.45 -3.22 -14.58
N GLU A 15 -0.96 -2.00 -14.74
CA GLU A 15 -0.46 -0.82 -14.04
C GLU A 15 -0.69 -0.92 -12.53
N ALA A 16 -1.87 -1.34 -12.09
CA ALA A 16 -2.16 -1.55 -10.68
C ALA A 16 -1.24 -2.62 -10.06
N ILE A 17 -1.00 -3.71 -10.79
CA ILE A 17 -0.07 -4.78 -10.39
C ILE A 17 1.35 -4.24 -10.22
N ARG A 18 1.89 -3.51 -11.21
CA ARG A 18 3.23 -2.92 -11.11
C ARG A 18 3.35 -1.92 -9.96
N ARG A 19 2.39 -0.99 -9.84
CA ARG A 19 2.44 0.10 -8.85
C ARG A 19 2.37 -0.40 -7.41
N TYR A 20 1.62 -1.47 -7.17
CA TYR A 20 1.35 -1.97 -5.82
C TYR A 20 1.97 -3.34 -5.53
N GLY A 21 2.78 -3.89 -6.45
CA GLY A 21 3.49 -5.16 -6.26
C GLY A 21 2.57 -6.37 -6.10
N LEU A 22 1.42 -6.37 -6.80
CA LEU A 22 0.41 -7.41 -6.67
C LEU A 22 0.72 -8.62 -7.57
N LYS A 23 0.13 -9.78 -7.30
CA LYS A 23 0.40 -11.00 -8.08
C LYS A 23 -0.73 -11.33 -9.04
N THR A 24 -1.95 -10.90 -8.76
CA THR A 24 -3.15 -11.31 -9.52
C THR A 24 -4.09 -10.15 -9.82
N LYS A 25 -4.88 -10.30 -10.92
CA LYS A 25 -5.96 -9.36 -11.25
C LYS A 25 -6.97 -9.21 -10.11
N LYS A 26 -7.23 -10.31 -9.39
CA LYS A 26 -8.15 -10.34 -8.24
C LYS A 26 -7.67 -9.45 -7.09
N GLU A 27 -6.39 -9.52 -6.75
CA GLU A 27 -5.80 -8.66 -5.70
C GLU A 27 -5.85 -7.18 -6.11
N ALA A 28 -5.63 -6.87 -7.39
CA ALA A 28 -5.75 -5.50 -7.89
C ALA A 28 -7.17 -4.95 -7.71
N VAL A 29 -8.19 -5.74 -8.07
CA VAL A 29 -9.59 -5.36 -7.92
C VAL A 29 -9.99 -5.24 -6.45
N ASP A 30 -9.59 -6.19 -5.60
CA ASP A 30 -9.87 -6.15 -4.16
C ASP A 30 -9.25 -4.91 -3.50
N LEU A 31 -7.98 -4.61 -3.81
CA LEU A 31 -7.30 -3.42 -3.31
C LEU A 31 -7.98 -2.12 -3.77
N ALA A 32 -8.37 -2.05 -5.05
CA ALA A 32 -9.04 -0.88 -5.60
C ALA A 32 -10.37 -0.60 -4.88
N LEU A 33 -11.20 -1.64 -4.68
CA LEU A 33 -12.48 -1.51 -3.98
C LEU A 33 -12.28 -1.13 -2.51
N ARG A 34 -11.32 -1.75 -1.81
CA ARG A 34 -10.99 -1.41 -0.42
C ARG A 34 -10.53 0.04 -0.28
N ARG A 35 -9.74 0.56 -1.21
CA ARG A 35 -9.36 1.98 -1.20
C ARG A 35 -10.53 2.90 -1.49
N LEU A 36 -11.44 2.50 -2.37
CA LEU A 36 -12.61 3.30 -2.73
C LEU A 36 -13.57 3.46 -1.54
N VAL A 37 -13.78 2.39 -0.77
CA VAL A 37 -14.66 2.39 0.42
C VAL A 37 -13.93 2.74 1.72
N GLY A 38 -12.60 2.77 1.68
CA GLY A 38 -11.76 3.06 2.84
C GLY A 38 -11.97 4.48 3.37
N PRO A 39 -11.50 4.76 4.61
CA PRO A 39 -11.60 6.08 5.18
C PRO A 39 -10.91 7.10 4.27
N ARG A 40 -11.68 8.10 3.83
CA ARG A 40 -11.12 9.25 3.13
C ARG A 40 -10.44 10.11 4.18
N LEU A 41 -9.12 10.03 4.24
CA LEU A 41 -8.35 10.96 5.07
C LEU A 41 -8.59 12.36 4.51
N SER A 42 -9.28 13.19 5.29
CA SER A 42 -9.57 14.57 4.92
C SER A 42 -8.31 15.42 5.02
N LEU A 43 -8.30 16.55 4.33
CA LEU A 43 -7.24 17.55 4.51
C LEU A 43 -7.16 17.99 5.99
N GLU A 44 -8.31 18.15 6.65
CA GLU A 44 -8.38 18.46 8.09
C GLU A 44 -7.72 17.40 8.98
N PHE A 45 -7.85 16.11 8.62
CA PHE A 45 -7.15 15.04 9.33
C PHE A 45 -5.63 15.16 9.16
N PHE A 46 -5.13 15.50 7.97
CA PHE A 46 -3.69 15.71 7.79
C PHE A 46 -3.20 16.97 8.51
N GLU A 47 -3.98 18.04 8.52
CA GLU A 47 -3.66 19.26 9.26
C GLU A 47 -3.67 19.02 10.77
N SER A 48 -4.55 18.15 11.30
CA SER A 48 -4.54 17.81 12.73
C SER A 48 -3.31 17.00 13.16
N LEU A 49 -2.63 16.34 12.22
CA LEU A 49 -1.34 15.67 12.49
C LEU A 49 -0.16 16.65 12.50
N ARG A 50 -0.34 17.90 12.05
CA ARG A 50 0.73 18.90 12.05
C ARG A 50 1.08 19.30 13.49
N GLY A 51 2.34 19.08 13.89
CA GLY A 51 2.83 19.48 15.20
C GLY A 51 2.63 18.46 16.32
N ILE A 52 2.14 17.25 16.01
CA ILE A 52 2.07 16.14 16.99
C ILE A 52 3.46 15.69 17.48
N GLY A 53 4.53 16.18 16.84
CA GLY A 53 5.91 15.85 17.16
C GLY A 53 6.27 14.44 16.74
N TRP A 54 7.57 14.19 16.58
CA TRP A 54 8.11 12.84 16.47
C TRP A 54 9.37 12.78 17.32
N GLU A 55 9.39 11.93 18.33
CA GLU A 55 10.43 11.90 19.38
C GLU A 55 11.58 10.92 19.09
N GLY A 56 11.61 10.28 17.93
CA GLY A 56 12.69 9.34 17.59
C GLY A 56 13.96 10.04 17.09
N ASP A 57 15.05 9.27 16.96
CA ASP A 57 16.25 9.66 16.21
C ASP A 57 16.20 8.98 14.82
N LEU A 58 16.04 9.80 13.76
CA LEU A 58 16.01 9.33 12.37
C LEU A 58 17.34 8.67 11.97
N ASP A 59 18.46 9.17 12.48
CA ASP A 59 19.77 8.64 12.14
C ASP A 59 20.01 7.32 12.86
N GLU A 60 19.49 7.12 14.07
CA GLU A 60 19.53 5.82 14.75
C GLU A 60 18.78 4.74 13.98
N MET A 61 17.56 5.05 13.54
CA MET A 61 16.75 4.11 12.76
C MET A 61 17.43 3.68 11.46
N ARG A 62 18.08 4.62 10.76
CA ARG A 62 18.82 4.32 9.53
C ARG A 62 20.10 3.51 9.75
N ARG A 63 20.72 3.63 10.93
CA ARG A 63 21.90 2.85 11.32
C ARG A 63 21.57 1.40 11.67
N SER A 64 20.31 1.09 12.00
CA SER A 64 19.87 -0.30 12.16
C SER A 64 20.00 -1.00 10.80
N LYS A 65 21.09 -1.76 10.64
CA LYS A 65 21.24 -2.65 9.49
C LYS A 65 19.98 -3.52 9.43
N VAL A 66 19.29 -3.48 8.29
CA VAL A 66 18.36 -4.54 7.91
C VAL A 66 19.14 -5.84 8.12
N GLN A 67 18.71 -6.67 9.07
CA GLN A 67 19.25 -8.02 9.17
C GLN A 67 18.97 -8.65 7.82
N ASP A 68 20.02 -8.83 7.05
CA ASP A 68 19.99 -9.54 5.80
C ASP A 68 19.58 -10.96 6.15
N PHE A 69 18.29 -11.27 6.01
CA PHE A 69 17.78 -12.64 6.04
C PHE A 69 18.18 -13.28 4.69
N GLY A 70 19.49 -13.36 4.47
CA GLY A 70 20.11 -13.95 3.31
C GLY A 70 20.25 -15.45 3.50
N ASP A 71 19.52 -16.17 2.64
CA ASP A 71 19.87 -17.47 2.06
C ASP A 71 20.11 -18.65 3.01
N SER A 72 19.05 -19.42 3.24
CA SER A 72 19.18 -20.87 3.40
C SER A 72 18.68 -21.53 2.11
N THR A 73 19.64 -21.96 1.29
CA THR A 73 19.47 -23.01 0.27
C THR A 73 18.86 -24.26 0.89
#